data_AF-A0A533SNM0-F1
#
_entry.id   AF-A0A533SNM0-F1
#
_cell.length_a   1.000
_cell.length_b   1.000
_cell.length_c   1.000
_cell.angle_alpha   90.00
_cell.angle_beta   90.00
_cell.angle_gamma   90.00
#
_symmetry.space_group_name_H-M   'P 1'
#
loop_
_entity.id
_entity.type
_entity.pdbx_description
1 polymer ?
#
loop_
_entity_poly.entity_id
_entity_poly.type
_entity_poly.pdbx_seq_one_letter_code
_entity_poly.pdbx_strand_id
1 'polypeptide(L)'
;MEDVGPQSNRGWGLALVFAAALFAGISGVLLSWDGMQTALQEIPAVNGENVQMLGLALVDPMGFLIPFEVASVLLLAALVAAIFLTAEPKRSRS
;
A
#
# COMPACT_ATOMS: atom_id res chain seq x y z
N MET A 1 12.57 -25.57 19.97
CA MET A 1 11.21 -25.88 19.46
C MET A 1 11.29 -25.73 17.97
N GLU A 2 11.59 -26.82 17.26
CA GLU A 2 11.52 -26.84 15.79
C GLU A 2 10.07 -27.09 15.41
N ASP A 3 9.47 -26.14 14.71
CA ASP A 3 8.14 -26.27 14.14
C ASP A 3 8.26 -27.16 12.89
N VAL A 4 7.96 -28.46 13.06
CA VAL A 4 8.03 -29.48 12.00
C VAL A 4 6.63 -29.77 11.47
N GLY A 5 5.88 -28.73 11.10
CA GLY A 5 4.68 -28.86 10.28
C GLY A 5 5.04 -29.13 8.81
N PRO A 6 4.22 -29.87 8.03
CA PRO A 6 4.46 -30.05 6.61
C PRO A 6 4.54 -28.67 5.94
N GLN A 7 5.70 -28.36 5.36
CA GLN A 7 5.99 -27.07 4.73
C GLN A 7 4.91 -26.74 3.67
N SER A 8 4.01 -25.83 4.02
CA SER A 8 2.79 -25.49 3.26
C SER A 8 3.08 -24.99 1.83
N ASN A 9 4.29 -24.48 1.58
CA ASN A 9 4.74 -24.03 0.26
C ASN A 9 6.06 -24.71 -0.14
N ARG A 10 5.96 -25.74 -0.99
CA ARG A 10 7.10 -26.46 -1.58
C ARG A 10 8.02 -25.54 -2.42
N GLY A 11 7.52 -24.39 -2.86
CA GLY A 11 8.28 -23.36 -3.60
C GLY A 11 8.74 -22.18 -2.75
N TRP A 12 8.71 -22.26 -1.41
CA TRP A 12 9.03 -21.12 -0.53
C TRP A 12 10.38 -20.46 -0.82
N GLY A 13 11.43 -21.24 -1.11
CA GLY A 13 12.73 -20.68 -1.47
C GLY A 13 12.69 -19.87 -2.78
N LEU A 14 11.90 -20.33 -3.76
CA LEU A 14 11.73 -19.63 -5.03
C LEU A 14 10.92 -18.34 -4.85
N ALA A 15 9.88 -18.39 -4.02
CA ALA A 15 9.10 -17.21 -3.63
C ALA A 15 9.95 -16.19 -2.86
N LEU A 16 10.83 -16.63 -1.96
CA LEU A 16 11.78 -15.79 -1.23
C LEU A 16 12.73 -15.07 -2.19
N VAL A 17 13.29 -15.79 -3.16
CA VAL A 17 14.20 -15.21 -4.17
C VAL A 17 13.47 -14.14 -5.00
N PHE A 18 12.26 -14.42 -5.47
CA PHE A 18 11.47 -13.43 -6.21
C PHE A 18 11.12 -12.21 -5.37
N ALA A 19 10.72 -12.39 -4.10
CA ALA A 19 10.43 -11.29 -3.19
C ALA A 19 11.68 -10.43 -2.92
N ALA A 20 12.83 -11.06 -2.68
CA ALA A 20 14.10 -10.38 -2.48
C ALA A 20 14.55 -9.62 -3.74
N ALA A 21 14.40 -10.22 -4.92
CA ALA A 21 14.72 -9.58 -6.19
C ALA A 21 13.83 -8.36 -6.46
N LEU A 22 12.52 -8.48 -6.23
CA LEU A 22 11.58 -7.36 -6.37
C LEU A 22 11.90 -6.24 -5.38
N PHE A 23 12.14 -6.59 -4.11
CA PHE A 23 12.52 -5.63 -3.08
C PHE A 23 13.81 -4.89 -3.43
N ALA A 24 14.84 -5.62 -3.87
CA ALA A 24 16.11 -5.05 -4.31
C ALA A 24 15.94 -4.14 -5.54
N GLY A 25 15.09 -4.55 -6.50
CA GLY A 25 14.78 -3.73 -7.68
C GLY A 25 14.11 -2.41 -7.30
N ILE A 26 13.07 -2.46 -6.47
CA ILE A 26 12.37 -1.26 -5.98
C ILE A 26 13.33 -0.37 -5.18
N SER A 27 14.09 -0.97 -4.25
CA SER A 27 15.06 -0.24 -3.43
C SER A 27 16.14 0.41 -4.30
N GLY A 28 16.64 -0.28 -5.32
CA GLY A 28 17.63 0.25 -6.25
C GLY A 28 17.09 1.46 -7.00
N VAL A 29 15.85 1.38 -7.51
CA VAL A 29 15.19 2.51 -8.18
C VAL A 29 15.05 3.70 -7.22
N LEU A 30 14.54 3.47 -6.00
CA LEU A 30 14.35 4.53 -5.00
C LEU A 30 15.67 5.17 -4.57
N LEU A 31 16.72 4.38 -4.36
CA LEU A 31 18.04 4.89 -3.95
C LEU A 31 18.76 5.63 -5.07
N SER A 32 18.53 5.24 -6.33
CA SER A 32 19.08 5.93 -7.50
C SER A 32 18.33 7.20 -7.89
N TRP A 33 17.14 7.41 -7.33
CA TRP A 33 16.34 8.59 -7.61
C TRP A 33 16.85 9.77 -6.78
N ASP A 34 17.33 10.82 -7.46
CA ASP A 34 17.84 12.04 -6.80
C ASP A 34 16.83 12.67 -5.82
N GLY A 35 15.52 12.56 -6.10
CA GLY A 35 14.45 13.05 -5.22
C GLY A 35 14.38 12.35 -3.85
N MET A 36 14.95 11.15 -3.72
CA MET A 36 15.05 10.46 -2.43
C MET A 36 16.14 11.08 -1.53
N GLN A 37 17.16 11.69 -2.14
CA GLN A 37 18.29 12.31 -1.43
C GLN A 37 18.09 13.82 -1.25
N THR A 38 17.07 14.42 -1.85
CA THR A 38 16.75 15.84 -1.63
C THR A 38 16.24 16.05 -0.21
N ALA A 39 16.83 17.01 0.51
CA ALA A 39 16.29 17.47 1.78
C ALA A 39 14.85 17.97 1.56
N LEU A 40 13.93 17.54 2.42
CA LEU A 40 12.55 18.03 2.38
C LEU A 40 12.59 19.55 2.53
N GLN A 41 12.16 20.25 1.48
CA GLN A 41 11.92 21.68 1.57
C GLN A 41 10.59 21.90 2.27
N GLU A 42 10.52 22.95 3.08
CA GLU A 42 9.25 23.43 3.61
C GLU A 42 8.29 23.70 2.44
N ILE A 43 6.99 23.52 2.69
CA ILE A 43 5.93 23.73 1.70
C ILE A 43 6.18 25.10 1.03
N PRO A 44 6.40 25.13 -0.30
CA PRO A 44 6.77 26.38 -0.97
C PRO A 44 5.70 27.44 -0.71
N ALA A 45 6.13 28.64 -0.28
CA ALA A 45 5.25 29.78 -0.05
C ALA A 45 4.43 30.17 -1.30
N VAL A 46 4.84 29.69 -2.48
CA VAL A 46 4.10 29.83 -3.74
C VAL A 46 3.51 28.47 -4.13
N ASN A 47 2.19 28.38 -4.24
CA ASN A 47 1.39 27.17 -4.61
C ASN A 47 1.29 26.04 -3.58
N GLY A 48 2.09 26.02 -2.50
CA GLY A 48 2.02 24.99 -1.47
C GLY A 48 0.90 25.16 -0.44
N GLU A 49 0.40 26.38 -0.27
CA GLU A 49 -0.69 26.75 0.65
C GLU A 49 -1.97 25.95 0.37
N ASN A 50 -2.23 25.64 -0.90
CA ASN A 50 -3.43 24.87 -1.31
C ASN A 50 -3.41 23.43 -0.80
N VAL A 51 -2.23 22.78 -0.77
CA VAL A 51 -2.08 21.41 -0.26
C VAL A 51 -2.21 21.40 1.26
N GLN A 52 -1.61 22.40 1.93
CA GLN A 52 -1.76 22.54 3.38
C GLN A 52 -3.21 22.79 3.78
N MET A 53 -3.90 23.72 3.11
CA MET A 53 -5.32 23.99 3.36
C MET A 53 -6.21 22.78 3.08
N LEU A 54 -5.94 22.02 2.01
CA LEU A 54 -6.66 20.77 1.75
C LEU A 54 -6.45 19.76 2.88
N GLY A 55 -5.22 19.58 3.34
CA GLY A 55 -4.90 18.71 4.47
C GLY A 55 -5.65 19.10 5.74
N LEU A 56 -5.66 20.39 6.08
CA LEU A 56 -6.42 20.92 7.21
C LEU A 56 -7.93 20.68 7.05
N ALA A 57 -8.46 20.91 5.85
CA ALA A 57 -9.88 20.73 5.57
C ALA A 57 -10.32 19.25 5.66
N LEU A 58 -9.44 18.29 5.33
CA LEU A 58 -9.71 16.85 5.44
C LEU A 58 -9.76 16.34 6.88
N VAL A 59 -9.08 17.01 7.83
CA VAL A 59 -9.07 16.62 9.25
C VAL A 59 -9.95 17.50 10.15
N ASP A 60 -10.57 18.55 9.59
CA ASP A 60 -11.48 19.42 10.32
C ASP A 60 -12.85 18.72 10.51
N PRO A 61 -13.32 18.51 11.76
CA PRO A 61 -14.65 17.97 12.04
C PRO A 61 -15.80 18.78 11.44
N MET A 62 -15.62 20.09 11.26
CA MET A 62 -16.59 20.98 10.61
C MET A 62 -16.38 21.10 9.09
N GLY A 63 -15.32 20.48 8.56
CA GLY A 63 -14.96 20.42 7.15
C GLY A 63 -15.26 19.04 6.55
N PHE A 64 -14.24 18.43 5.93
CA PHE A 64 -14.38 17.20 5.15
C PHE A 64 -14.03 15.91 5.92
N LEU A 65 -13.86 15.97 7.24
CA LEU A 65 -13.51 14.79 8.04
C LEU A 65 -14.53 13.64 7.86
N ILE A 66 -15.82 13.93 7.98
CA ILE A 66 -16.85 12.88 7.85
C ILE A 66 -16.89 12.28 6.43
N PRO A 67 -16.95 13.07 5.33
CA PRO A 67 -16.83 12.53 3.98
C PRO A 67 -15.55 11.72 3.73
N PHE A 68 -14.41 12.15 4.27
CA PHE A 68 -13.13 11.45 4.13
C PHE A 68 -13.17 10.05 4.75
N GLU A 69 -13.72 9.93 5.97
CA GLU A 69 -13.87 8.64 6.64
C GLU A 69 -14.83 7.71 5.91
N VAL A 70 -15.93 8.24 5.36
CA VAL A 70 -16.86 7.41 4.56
C VAL A 70 -16.15 6.89 3.30
N ALA A 71 -15.38 7.74 2.61
CA ALA A 71 -14.63 7.33 1.43
C ALA A 71 -13.58 6.25 1.77
N SER A 72 -12.91 6.34 2.92
CA SER A 72 -11.91 5.35 3.35
C SER A 72 -12.53 3.96 3.55
N VAL A 73 -13.69 3.89 4.21
CA VAL A 73 -14.45 2.64 4.40
C VAL A 73 -14.99 2.10 3.08
N LEU A 74 -15.46 2.97 2.18
CA LEU A 74 -15.92 2.55 0.85
C LEU A 74 -14.79 1.96 0.01
N LEU A 75 -13.58 2.54 0.07
CA LEU A 75 -12.39 1.98 -0.59
C LEU A 75 -12.01 0.62 -0.01
N LEU A 76 -12.08 0.47 1.31
CA LEU A 76 -11.86 -0.82 1.97
C LEU A 76 -12.90 -1.86 1.52
N ALA A 77 -14.18 -1.48 1.47
CA ALA A 77 -15.25 -2.35 0.99
C ALA A 77 -15.04 -2.75 -0.48
N ALA A 78 -14.61 -1.82 -1.32
CA ALA A 78 -14.29 -2.08 -2.73
C ALA A 78 -13.12 -3.05 -2.88
N LEU A 79 -12.07 -2.93 -2.05
CA LEU A 79 -10.95 -3.86 -2.04
C LEU A 79 -11.41 -5.28 -1.67
N VAL A 80 -12.21 -5.43 -0.62
CA VAL A 80 -12.79 -6.73 -0.22
C VAL A 80 -13.61 -7.32 -1.37
N ALA A 81 -14.50 -6.52 -1.97
CA ALA A 81 -15.31 -6.96 -3.11
C ALA A 81 -14.45 -7.43 -4.30
N ALA A 82 -13.37 -6.71 -4.61
CA ALA A 82 -12.45 -7.08 -5.68
C ALA A 82 -11.76 -8.43 -5.42
N ILE A 83 -11.30 -8.69 -4.19
CA ILE A 83 -10.69 -9.97 -3.81
C ILE A 83 -11.70 -11.12 -3.95
N PHE A 84 -12.92 -10.96 -3.43
CA PHE A 84 -13.94 -12.00 -3.53
C PHE A 84 -14.39 -12.27 -4.97
N LEU A 85 -14.47 -11.22 -5.81
CA LEU A 85 -14.86 -11.37 -7.20
C LEU A 85 -13.78 -12.06 -8.04
N THR A 86 -12.51 -11.86 -7.70
CA THR A 86 -11.37 -12.43 -8.43
C THR A 86 -10.91 -13.79 -7.88
N ALA A 87 -11.32 -14.15 -6.67
CA ALA A 87 -11.03 -15.46 -6.10
C ALA A 87 -11.80 -16.55 -6.86
N GLU A 88 -11.08 -17.37 -7.66
CA GLU A 88 -11.66 -18.57 -8.25
C GLU A 88 -12.05 -19.55 -7.13
N PRO A 89 -13.29 -20.06 -7.11
CA PRO A 89 -13.62 -21.17 -6.23
C PRO A 89 -12.80 -22.38 -6.69
N LYS A 90 -11.90 -22.87 -5.83
CA LYS A 90 -11.17 -24.12 -6.03
C LYS A 90 -12.19 -25.26 -6.13
N ARG A 91 -12.67 -25.54 -7.35
CA ARG A 91 -13.62 -26.60 -7.63
C ARG A 91 -12.88 -27.91 -7.40
N SER A 92 -13.09 -28.49 -6.21
CA SER A 92 -12.69 -29.85 -5.90
C SER A 92 -13.37 -30.77 -6.89
N ARG A 93 -12.63 -31.22 -7.91
CA ARG A 93 -13.06 -32.28 -8.82
C ARG A 93 -12.92 -33.59 -8.05
N SER A 94 -14.05 -34.09 -7.55
CA SER A 94 -14.22 -35.51 -7.23
C SER A 94 -14.28 -36.34 -8.50
#